data_AF-A0A8J5CMR3-F1
#
_entry.id   AF-A0A8J5CMR3-F1
#
_cell.length_a   1.000
_cell.length_b   1.000
_cell.length_c   1.000
_cell.angle_alpha   90.00
_cell.angle_beta   90.00
_cell.angle_gamma   90.00
#
_symmetry.space_group_name_H-M   'P 1'
#
loop_
_entity.id
_entity.type
_entity.pdbx_description
1 polymer ?
#
loop_
_entity_poly.entity_id
_entity_poly.type
_entity_poly.pdbx_seq_one_letter_code
_entity_poly.pdbx_strand_id
1 'polypeptide(L)'
;MVDGRVVDFQASGTVLGLQVSSRGYVSHVTSRVRRAKSALFTLYRFRDLDARLKLHLVKALVLPVLTYPPIPLHALSRTAISKLQRVQNAALRFVVNHRWDDFVTMESLHESVDLPAINVRLHHMASQVWLRMQEKDWEQFLVLQELSDAAPDRSHGWFPRSLKALRDDPDPAPRYS
;
A
#
# COMPACT_ATOMS: atom_id res chain seq x y z
N MET A 1 -25.40 -19.30 4.98
CA MET A 1 -26.45 -18.82 4.05
C MET A 1 -26.27 -17.32 3.88
N VAL A 2 -26.18 -16.84 2.65
CA VAL A 2 -26.29 -15.42 2.31
C VAL A 2 -27.44 -15.34 1.30
N ASP A 3 -28.46 -14.53 1.58
CA ASP A 3 -29.68 -14.41 0.76
C ASP A 3 -30.36 -15.74 0.42
N GLY A 4 -30.43 -16.67 1.39
CA GLY A 4 -31.06 -17.98 1.21
C GLY A 4 -30.29 -18.98 0.33
N ARG A 5 -29.08 -18.63 -0.13
CA ARG A 5 -28.20 -19.55 -0.87
C ARG A 5 -27.15 -20.16 0.06
N VAL A 6 -26.94 -21.47 -0.08
CA VAL A 6 -25.79 -22.15 0.50
C VAL A 6 -24.57 -21.70 -0.30
N VAL A 7 -23.70 -20.93 0.35
CA VAL A 7 -22.44 -20.50 -0.23
C VAL A 7 -21.37 -21.42 0.33
N ASP A 8 -20.73 -22.18 -0.56
CA ASP A 8 -19.64 -23.07 -0.18
C ASP A 8 -18.46 -22.28 0.35
N PHE A 9 -17.77 -22.85 1.34
CA PHE A 9 -16.56 -22.25 1.88
C PHE A 9 -15.48 -22.19 0.79
N GLN A 10 -14.93 -20.99 0.58
CA GLN A 10 -13.78 -20.78 -0.29
C GLN A 10 -12.60 -20.22 0.52
N ALA A 11 -11.40 -20.77 0.29
CA ALA A 11 -10.18 -20.34 0.95
C ALA A 11 -9.66 -18.96 0.47
N SER A 12 -10.37 -18.31 -0.46
CA SER A 12 -10.06 -16.98 -0.97
C SER A 12 -11.32 -16.25 -1.43
N GLY A 13 -11.30 -14.93 -1.38
CA GLY A 13 -12.39 -14.07 -1.82
C GLY A 13 -11.92 -12.67 -2.18
N THR A 14 -12.84 -11.85 -2.69
CA THR A 14 -12.59 -10.43 -3.00
C THR A 14 -13.63 -9.56 -2.32
N VAL A 15 -13.19 -8.53 -1.62
CA VAL A 15 -14.06 -7.55 -0.94
C VAL A 15 -13.64 -6.16 -1.39
N LEU A 16 -14.53 -5.41 -2.06
CA LEU A 16 -14.23 -4.06 -2.58
C LEU A 16 -12.92 -3.99 -3.39
N GLY A 17 -12.59 -5.05 -4.13
CA GLY A 17 -11.33 -5.14 -4.90
C GLY A 17 -10.07 -5.42 -4.08
N LEU A 18 -10.18 -5.69 -2.77
CA LEU A 18 -9.15 -6.32 -1.94
C LEU A 18 -9.24 -7.84 -2.09
N GLN A 19 -8.15 -8.47 -2.51
CA GLN A 19 -8.07 -9.93 -2.60
C GLN A 19 -7.57 -10.50 -1.27
N VAL A 20 -8.35 -11.41 -0.70
CA VAL A 20 -8.05 -12.06 0.59
C VAL A 20 -7.97 -13.56 0.38
N SER A 21 -6.99 -14.20 1.01
CA SER A 21 -6.83 -15.65 0.97
C SER A 21 -6.48 -16.18 2.36
N SER A 22 -6.49 -17.49 2.55
CA SER A 22 -5.97 -18.12 3.77
C SER A 22 -4.54 -17.70 4.11
N ARG A 23 -3.75 -17.23 3.14
CA ARG A 23 -2.39 -16.69 3.30
C ARG A 23 -2.33 -15.16 3.38
N GLY A 24 -3.42 -14.51 3.82
CA GLY A 24 -3.49 -13.07 3.95
C GLY A 24 -3.65 -12.35 2.61
N TYR A 25 -2.95 -11.23 2.46
CA TYR A 25 -3.08 -10.29 1.33
C TYR A 25 -2.04 -10.47 0.22
N VAL A 26 -1.33 -11.60 0.17
CA VAL A 26 -0.23 -11.84 -0.80
C VAL A 26 -0.72 -11.79 -2.26
N SER A 27 -1.90 -12.35 -2.54
CA SER A 27 -2.52 -12.30 -3.86
C SER A 27 -2.82 -10.85 -4.28
N HIS A 28 -3.35 -10.05 -3.35
CA HIS A 28 -3.61 -8.63 -3.58
C HIS A 28 -2.34 -7.86 -3.92
N VAL A 29 -1.28 -8.00 -3.12
CA VAL A 29 0.01 -7.33 -3.37
C VAL A 29 0.55 -7.69 -4.75
N THR A 30 0.51 -8.97 -5.12
CA THR A 30 0.94 -9.44 -6.44
C THR A 30 0.11 -8.82 -7.56
N SER A 31 -1.21 -8.75 -7.39
CA SER A 31 -2.12 -8.11 -8.33
C SER A 31 -1.84 -6.60 -8.48
N ARG A 32 -1.61 -5.89 -7.38
CA ARG A 32 -1.27 -4.44 -7.40
C ARG A 32 0.07 -4.19 -8.07
N VAL A 33 1.09 -4.99 -7.78
CA VAL A 33 2.39 -4.91 -8.46
C VAL A 33 2.24 -5.09 -9.97
N ARG A 34 1.49 -6.12 -10.41
CA ARG A 34 1.26 -6.37 -11.85
C ARG A 34 0.55 -5.20 -12.51
N ARG A 35 -0.53 -4.69 -11.91
CA ARG A 35 -1.32 -3.58 -12.44
C ARG A 35 -0.49 -2.28 -12.50
N ALA A 36 0.25 -1.97 -11.44
CA ALA A 36 1.09 -0.78 -11.38
C ALA A 36 2.25 -0.84 -12.39
N LYS A 37 2.87 -2.02 -12.58
CA LYS A 37 3.86 -2.23 -13.64
C LYS A 37 3.27 -2.04 -15.03
N SER A 38 2.05 -2.54 -15.29
CA SER A 38 1.36 -2.35 -16.57
C SER A 38 1.03 -0.87 -16.83
N ALA A 39 0.58 -0.14 -15.80
CA ALA A 39 0.37 1.30 -15.87
C ALA A 39 1.68 2.03 -16.17
N LEU A 40 2.75 1.71 -15.44
CA LEU A 40 4.08 2.29 -15.68
C LEU A 40 4.62 1.98 -17.08
N PHE A 41 4.48 0.74 -17.56
CA PHE A 41 4.85 0.35 -18.92
C PHE A 41 4.16 1.23 -19.97
N THR A 42 2.89 1.51 -19.75
CA THR A 42 2.08 2.40 -20.59
C THR A 42 2.57 3.85 -20.57
N LEU A 43 3.26 4.29 -19.50
CA LEU A 43 3.84 5.62 -19.41
C LEU A 43 5.18 5.77 -20.14
N TYR A 44 5.89 4.68 -20.44
CA TYR A 44 7.18 4.75 -21.15
C TYR A 44 7.10 5.29 -22.59
N ARG A 45 5.89 5.39 -23.17
CA ARG A 45 5.66 6.13 -24.42
C ARG A 45 5.78 7.65 -24.27
N PHE A 46 5.76 8.14 -23.03
CA PHE A 46 5.87 9.55 -22.66
C PHE A 46 7.23 9.85 -21.99
N ARG A 47 8.27 9.10 -22.34
CA ARG A 47 9.62 9.23 -21.73
C ARG A 47 10.25 10.61 -21.93
N ASP A 48 9.91 11.25 -23.05
CA ASP A 48 10.45 12.54 -23.46
C ASP A 48 9.68 13.74 -22.85
N LEU A 49 8.64 13.49 -22.07
CA LEU A 49 7.95 14.55 -21.32
C LEU A 49 8.85 15.11 -20.21
N ASP A 50 8.56 16.36 -19.82
CA ASP A 50 9.19 16.98 -18.65
C ASP A 50 8.97 16.16 -17.38
N ALA A 51 9.96 16.20 -16.48
CA ALA A 51 9.95 15.45 -15.22
C ALA A 51 8.72 15.77 -14.37
N ARG A 52 8.24 17.02 -14.34
CA ARG A 52 7.05 17.40 -13.56
C ARG A 52 5.79 16.73 -14.08
N LEU A 53 5.63 16.66 -15.42
CA LEU A 53 4.50 16.00 -16.05
C LEU A 53 4.56 14.48 -15.84
N LYS A 54 5.74 13.87 -15.97
CA LYS A 54 5.94 12.45 -15.66
C LYS A 54 5.60 12.13 -14.21
N LEU A 55 6.03 12.98 -13.28
CA LEU A 55 5.71 12.83 -11.86
C LEU A 55 4.20 12.91 -11.62
N HIS A 56 3.51 13.86 -12.27
CA HIS A 56 2.07 13.98 -12.19
C HIS A 56 1.36 12.71 -12.70
N LEU A 57 1.78 12.18 -13.86
CA LEU A 57 1.25 10.92 -14.40
C LEU A 57 1.48 9.74 -13.46
N VAL A 58 2.66 9.63 -12.85
CA VAL A 58 2.96 8.58 -11.87
C VAL A 58 2.08 8.72 -10.63
N LYS A 59 1.94 9.95 -10.09
CA LYS A 59 1.08 10.24 -8.93
C LYS A 59 -0.39 9.93 -9.21
N ALA A 60 -0.86 10.12 -10.44
CA ALA A 60 -2.25 9.89 -10.84
C ALA A 60 -2.56 8.43 -11.22
N LEU A 61 -1.64 7.73 -11.89
CA LEU A 61 -1.94 6.44 -12.53
C LEU A 61 -1.25 5.24 -11.87
N VAL A 62 -0.11 5.45 -11.22
CA VAL A 62 0.68 4.36 -10.62
C VAL A 62 0.46 4.31 -9.12
N LEU A 63 0.62 5.44 -8.42
CA LEU A 63 0.52 5.46 -6.94
C LEU A 63 -0.83 4.97 -6.41
N PRO A 64 -2.00 5.36 -6.96
CA PRO A 64 -3.29 4.88 -6.43
C PRO A 64 -3.45 3.36 -6.54
N VAL A 65 -2.81 2.74 -7.55
CA VAL A 65 -2.80 1.28 -7.69
C VAL A 65 -1.97 0.63 -6.58
N LEU A 66 -0.84 1.24 -6.20
CA LEU A 66 0.04 0.73 -5.15
C LEU A 66 -0.52 0.94 -3.74
N THR A 67 -1.28 2.01 -3.51
CA THR A 67 -1.70 2.42 -2.16
C THR A 67 -3.07 1.92 -1.72
N TYR A 68 -3.84 1.26 -2.59
CA TYR A 68 -5.21 0.84 -2.26
C TYR A 68 -5.36 -0.65 -1.88
N PRO A 69 -6.12 -0.98 -0.81
CA PRO A 69 -6.62 -0.09 0.25
C PRO A 69 -5.59 0.14 1.38
N PRO A 70 -5.49 1.35 1.97
CA PRO A 70 -4.40 1.68 2.89
C PRO A 70 -4.41 0.87 4.20
N ILE A 71 -5.59 0.59 4.78
CA ILE A 71 -5.74 -0.07 6.10
C ILE A 71 -5.08 -1.46 6.18
N PRO A 72 -5.27 -2.40 5.24
CA PRO A 72 -4.54 -3.66 5.30
C PRO A 72 -3.12 -3.55 4.71
N LEU A 73 -2.84 -2.56 3.86
CA LEU A 73 -1.54 -2.46 3.17
C LEU A 73 -0.43 -1.89 4.05
N HIS A 74 -0.71 -0.91 4.93
CA HIS A 74 0.34 -0.32 5.79
C HIS A 74 0.88 -1.33 6.81
N ALA A 75 0.07 -2.31 7.22
CA ALA A 75 0.44 -3.32 8.21
C ALA A 75 1.17 -4.54 7.61
N LEU A 76 1.41 -4.57 6.29
CA LEU A 76 2.02 -5.70 5.61
C LEU A 76 3.45 -5.99 6.07
N SER A 77 3.88 -7.23 5.86
CA SER A 77 5.27 -7.62 6.10
C SER A 77 6.26 -6.82 5.25
N ARG A 78 7.50 -6.70 5.74
CA ARG A 78 8.61 -6.02 5.04
C ARG A 78 8.76 -6.49 3.59
N THR A 79 8.69 -7.81 3.37
CA THR A 79 8.82 -8.40 2.03
C THR A 79 7.70 -7.98 1.09
N ALA A 80 6.46 -7.86 1.58
CA ALA A 80 5.33 -7.41 0.78
C ALA A 80 5.43 -5.91 0.46
N ILE A 81 5.84 -5.09 1.42
CA ILE A 81 6.11 -3.66 1.22
C ILE A 81 7.23 -3.45 0.18
N SER A 82 8.35 -4.16 0.27
CA SER A 82 9.45 -4.05 -0.71
C SER A 82 9.00 -4.38 -2.14
N LYS A 83 8.02 -5.28 -2.34
CA LYS A 83 7.46 -5.53 -3.67
C LYS A 83 6.76 -4.30 -4.25
N LEU A 84 6.03 -3.55 -3.42
CA LEU A 84 5.39 -2.30 -3.83
C LEU A 84 6.43 -1.19 -4.04
N GLN A 85 7.38 -1.07 -3.12
CA GLN A 85 8.46 -0.08 -3.17
C GLN A 85 9.28 -0.19 -4.46
N ARG A 86 9.61 -1.41 -4.90
CA ARG A 86 10.33 -1.63 -6.17
C ARG A 86 9.62 -1.05 -7.39
N VAL A 87 8.27 -1.07 -7.39
CA VAL A 87 7.49 -0.46 -8.48
C VAL A 87 7.53 1.06 -8.37
N GLN A 88 7.44 1.62 -7.17
CA GLN A 88 7.62 3.06 -6.96
C GLN A 88 9.02 3.53 -7.37
N ASN A 89 10.08 2.81 -6.98
CA ASN A 89 11.46 3.10 -7.39
C ASN A 89 11.61 3.08 -8.92
N ALA A 90 11.01 2.10 -9.59
CA ALA A 90 11.01 2.05 -11.06
C ALA A 90 10.27 3.25 -11.67
N ALA A 91 9.15 3.67 -11.07
CA ALA A 91 8.40 4.84 -11.52
C ALA A 91 9.20 6.14 -11.30
N LEU A 92 9.92 6.26 -10.18
CA LEU A 92 10.79 7.41 -9.93
C LEU A 92 11.91 7.49 -10.96
N ARG A 93 12.59 6.38 -11.26
CA ARG A 93 13.60 6.33 -12.32
C ARG A 93 13.06 6.78 -13.67
N PHE A 94 11.82 6.41 -14.00
CA PHE A 94 11.15 6.90 -15.21
C PHE A 94 10.93 8.44 -15.18
N VAL A 95 10.55 9.00 -14.03
CA VAL A 95 10.36 10.45 -13.85
C VAL A 95 11.65 11.22 -14.05
N VAL A 96 12.72 10.83 -13.37
CA VAL A 96 14.00 11.54 -13.44
C VAL A 96 14.78 11.26 -14.73
N ASN A 97 14.41 10.22 -15.47
CA ASN A 97 15.13 9.75 -16.66
C ASN A 97 16.61 9.46 -16.42
N HIS A 98 16.99 9.14 -15.17
CA HIS A 98 18.35 8.76 -14.84
C HIS A 98 18.70 7.44 -15.52
N ARG A 99 19.89 7.43 -16.14
CA ARG A 99 20.45 6.22 -16.74
C ARG A 99 20.98 5.33 -15.60
N TRP A 100 21.16 4.05 -15.89
CA TRP A 100 21.60 3.06 -14.91
C TRP A 100 22.98 3.40 -14.28
N ASP A 101 23.80 4.14 -15.02
CA ASP A 101 25.16 4.58 -14.71
C ASP A 101 25.26 5.86 -13.86
N ASP A 102 24.15 6.50 -13.51
CA ASP A 102 24.17 7.74 -12.72
C ASP A 102 24.41 7.51 -11.21
N PHE A 103 24.54 6.25 -10.75
CA PHE A 103 24.81 5.82 -9.36
C PHE A 103 23.97 6.53 -8.27
N VAL A 104 22.74 6.96 -8.60
CA VAL A 104 21.86 7.69 -7.67
C VAL A 104 21.19 6.73 -6.67
N THR A 105 21.27 7.06 -5.39
CA THR A 105 20.58 6.30 -4.34
C THR A 105 19.06 6.51 -4.45
N MET A 106 18.28 5.51 -4.04
CA MET A 106 16.81 5.65 -4.09
C MET A 106 16.32 6.73 -3.12
N GLU A 107 16.99 6.92 -1.98
CA GLU A 107 16.71 8.00 -1.04
C GLU A 107 16.82 9.37 -1.71
N SER A 108 17.93 9.64 -2.40
CA SER A 108 18.13 10.90 -3.13
C SER A 108 17.08 11.12 -4.22
N LEU A 109 16.65 10.06 -4.92
CA LEU A 109 15.55 10.17 -5.89
C LEU A 109 14.23 10.57 -5.22
N HIS A 110 13.90 9.96 -4.09
CA HIS A 110 12.70 10.27 -3.33
C HIS A 110 12.70 11.71 -2.82
N GLU A 111 13.83 12.20 -2.32
CA GLU A 111 14.03 13.59 -1.90
C GLU A 111 13.87 14.57 -3.08
N SER A 112 14.47 14.26 -4.24
CA SER A 112 14.46 15.15 -5.41
C SER A 112 13.05 15.44 -5.96
N VAL A 113 12.10 14.52 -5.77
CA VAL A 113 10.72 14.65 -6.26
C VAL A 113 9.69 14.88 -5.16
N ASP A 114 10.13 15.07 -3.92
CA ASP A 114 9.29 15.18 -2.72
C ASP A 114 8.19 14.10 -2.69
N LEU A 115 8.63 12.84 -2.68
CA LEU A 115 7.73 11.70 -2.60
C LEU A 115 8.24 10.72 -1.53
N PRO A 116 7.46 10.43 -0.47
CA PRO A 116 7.90 9.49 0.57
C PRO A 116 7.92 8.04 0.07
N ALA A 117 8.64 7.17 0.77
CA ALA A 117 8.60 5.73 0.57
C ALA A 117 7.17 5.18 0.74
N ILE A 118 6.86 4.06 0.07
CA ILE A 118 5.49 3.52 0.00
C ILE A 118 4.94 3.19 1.39
N ASN A 119 5.79 2.72 2.31
CA ASN A 119 5.38 2.35 3.66
C ASN A 119 4.95 3.57 4.47
N VAL A 120 5.71 4.67 4.38
CA VAL A 120 5.39 5.94 5.06
C VAL A 120 4.08 6.48 4.50
N ARG A 121 3.93 6.50 3.17
CA ARG A 121 2.69 6.95 2.53
C ARG A 121 1.48 6.11 2.94
N LEU A 122 1.61 4.79 2.93
CA LEU A 122 0.55 3.87 3.34
C LEU A 122 0.17 4.08 4.81
N HIS A 123 1.16 4.24 5.68
CA HIS A 123 0.95 4.54 7.10
C HIS A 123 0.15 5.84 7.25
N HIS A 124 0.60 6.95 6.65
CA HIS A 124 -0.11 8.23 6.74
C HIS A 124 -1.56 8.12 6.24
N MET A 125 -1.79 7.42 5.12
CA MET A 125 -3.13 7.20 4.60
C MET A 125 -3.99 6.36 5.56
N ALA A 126 -3.43 5.31 6.17
CA ALA A 126 -4.15 4.50 7.14
C ALA A 126 -4.48 5.30 8.40
N SER A 127 -3.52 6.04 8.95
CA SER A 127 -3.70 6.90 10.13
C SER A 127 -4.79 7.93 9.90
N GLN A 128 -4.84 8.57 8.73
CA GLN A 128 -5.92 9.51 8.38
C GLN A 128 -7.29 8.83 8.30
N VAL A 129 -7.37 7.60 7.79
CA VAL A 129 -8.65 6.88 7.74
C VAL A 129 -9.14 6.55 9.15
N TRP A 130 -8.26 6.05 10.02
CA TRP A 130 -8.61 5.75 11.41
C TRP A 130 -8.99 7.00 12.20
N LEU A 131 -8.23 8.09 12.05
CA LEU A 131 -8.55 9.37 12.69
C LEU A 131 -9.94 9.85 12.29
N ARG A 132 -10.27 9.81 10.99
CA ARG A 132 -11.61 10.20 10.51
C ARG A 132 -12.73 9.29 11.03
N MET A 133 -12.47 8.00 11.20
CA MET A 133 -13.45 7.08 11.79
C MET A 133 -13.69 7.40 13.27
N GLN A 134 -12.63 7.76 13.99
CA GLN A 134 -12.71 8.19 15.39
C GLN A 134 -13.43 9.54 15.54
N GLU A 135 -13.07 10.55 14.75
CA GLU A 135 -13.67 11.90 14.79
C GLU A 135 -15.17 11.88 14.46
N LYS A 136 -15.61 10.93 13.63
CA LYS A 136 -17.02 10.77 13.26
C LYS A 136 -17.79 9.83 14.16
N ASP A 137 -17.17 9.34 15.25
CA ASP A 137 -17.76 8.42 16.21
C ASP A 137 -18.42 7.20 15.55
N TRP A 138 -17.71 6.58 14.59
CA TRP A 138 -18.24 5.41 13.91
C TRP A 138 -18.32 4.24 14.88
N GLU A 139 -19.50 3.66 15.07
CA GLU A 139 -19.70 2.47 15.92
C GLU A 139 -18.71 1.35 15.58
N GLN A 140 -18.39 1.18 14.30
CA GLN A 140 -17.44 0.18 13.83
C GLN A 140 -16.02 0.44 14.36
N PHE A 141 -15.63 1.71 14.56
CA PHE A 141 -14.34 2.04 15.15
C PHE A 141 -14.27 1.58 16.61
N LEU A 142 -15.30 1.87 17.41
CA LEU A 142 -15.37 1.48 18.82
C LEU A 142 -15.32 -0.06 18.96
N VAL A 143 -16.11 -0.78 18.17
CA VAL A 143 -16.11 -2.25 18.15
C VAL A 143 -14.73 -2.80 17.75
N LEU A 144 -14.09 -2.23 16.72
CA LEU A 144 -12.76 -2.68 16.29
C LEU A 144 -11.67 -2.37 17.32
N GLN A 145 -11.82 -1.27 18.07
CA GLN A 145 -10.92 -0.90 19.16
C GLN A 145 -11.10 -1.85 20.36
N GLU A 146 -12.33 -2.14 20.76
CA GLU A 146 -12.62 -3.10 21.85
C GLU A 146 -12.08 -4.50 21.50
N LEU A 147 -12.32 -4.97 20.27
CA LEU A 147 -11.74 -6.22 19.76
C LEU A 147 -10.20 -6.15 19.73
N SER A 148 -9.63 -4.97 19.51
CA SER A 148 -8.18 -4.71 19.63
C SER A 148 -7.66 -4.97 21.02
N ASP A 149 -8.30 -4.35 21.99
CA ASP A 149 -7.83 -4.28 23.36
C ASP A 149 -8.13 -5.57 24.15
N ALA A 150 -9.19 -6.30 23.80
CA ALA A 150 -9.54 -7.58 24.41
C ALA A 150 -8.56 -8.73 24.08
N ALA A 151 -7.73 -8.59 23.04
CA ALA A 151 -6.83 -9.65 22.60
C ALA A 151 -5.49 -9.11 22.06
N PRO A 152 -4.66 -8.48 22.90
CA PRO A 152 -3.43 -7.80 22.46
C PRO A 152 -2.41 -8.75 21.83
N ASP A 153 -2.38 -10.01 22.30
CA ASP A 153 -1.41 -11.04 21.87
C ASP A 153 -1.90 -11.91 20.71
N ARG A 154 -3.19 -11.83 20.35
CA ARG A 154 -3.72 -12.56 19.18
C ARG A 154 -3.37 -11.79 17.91
N SER A 155 -2.15 -11.96 17.44
CA SER A 155 -1.69 -11.47 16.13
C SER A 155 -1.39 -12.63 15.20
N HIS A 156 -1.92 -12.56 13.98
CA HIS A 156 -1.63 -13.55 12.94
C HIS A 156 -0.71 -12.92 11.90
N GLY A 157 0.43 -13.54 11.60
CA GLY A 157 1.43 -12.96 10.68
C GLY A 157 0.91 -12.70 9.26
N TRP A 158 -0.10 -13.47 8.80
CA TRP A 158 -0.77 -13.24 7.51
C TRP A 158 -1.87 -12.17 7.55
N PHE A 159 -2.40 -11.86 8.73
CA PHE A 159 -3.48 -10.90 8.94
C PHE A 159 -3.07 -9.90 10.03
N PRO A 160 -2.09 -9.04 9.72
CA PRO A 160 -1.59 -8.07 10.68
C PRO A 160 -2.70 -7.07 11.01
N ARG A 161 -2.78 -6.71 12.29
CA ARG A 161 -3.82 -5.81 12.81
C ARG A 161 -3.42 -4.37 12.55
N SER A 162 -4.25 -3.65 11.82
CA SER A 162 -3.94 -2.28 11.41
C SER A 162 -3.75 -1.32 12.58
N LEU A 163 -4.67 -1.32 13.55
CA LEU A 163 -4.60 -0.49 14.75
C LEU A 163 -3.36 -0.81 15.60
N LYS A 164 -3.03 -2.09 15.77
CA LYS A 164 -1.81 -2.50 16.47
C LYS A 164 -0.56 -2.00 15.75
N ALA A 165 -0.47 -2.15 14.43
CA ALA A 165 0.66 -1.66 13.64
C ALA A 165 0.85 -0.14 13.75
N LEU A 166 -0.23 0.63 13.87
CA LEU A 166 -0.13 2.08 14.09
C LEU A 166 0.37 2.44 15.49
N ARG A 167 -0.03 1.67 16.52
CA ARG A 167 0.41 1.87 17.90
C ARG A 167 1.88 1.45 18.09
N ASP A 168 2.28 0.35 17.47
CA ASP A 168 3.62 -0.23 17.59
C ASP A 168 4.68 0.59 16.83
N ASP A 169 4.31 1.22 15.72
CA ASP A 169 5.23 1.98 14.85
C ASP A 169 4.54 3.27 14.34
N PRO A 170 4.39 4.31 15.19
CA PRO A 170 3.65 5.54 14.87
C PRO A 170 4.36 6.44 13.85
N ASP A 171 5.68 6.26 13.66
CA ASP A 171 6.47 7.00 12.68
C ASP A 171 7.44 6.04 11.96
N PRO A 172 6.95 5.29 10.96
CA PRO A 172 7.73 4.23 10.35
C PRO A 172 8.86 4.82 9.50
N ALA A 173 10.09 4.39 9.78
CA ALA A 173 11.25 4.78 8.97
C ALA A 173 11.06 4.42 7.48
N PRO A 174 11.49 5.28 6.54
CA PRO A 174 11.34 5.04 5.11
C PRO A 174 12.12 3.78 4.67
N ARG A 175 11.50 2.99 3.79
CA ARG A 175 12.10 1.77 3.24
C ARG A 175 12.32 1.95 1.74
N TYR A 176 13.56 2.16 1.33
CA TYR A 176 13.90 2.41 -0.07
C TYR A 176 14.29 1.15 -0.88
N SER A 177 14.32 -0.04 -0.26
CA SER A 177 14.82 -1.31 -0.84
C SER A 177 13.79 -2.25 -1.47
#